data_AF-A0A7S2VDS4-F1
#
_entry.id   AF-A0A7S2VDS4-F1
#
_cell.length_a   1.000
_cell.length_b   1.000
_cell.length_c   1.000
_cell.angle_alpha   90.00
_cell.angle_beta   90.00
_cell.angle_gamma   90.00
#
_symmetry.space_group_name_H-M   'P 1'
#
loop_
_entity.id
_entity.type
_entity.pdbx_description
1 polymer ?
#
loop_
_entity_poly.entity_id
_entity_poly.type
_entity_poly.pdbx_seq_one_letter_code
_entity_poly.pdbx_strand_id
1 'polypeptide(L)'
;RTLLLILAQLLLMSREHNSFDTPRRRARRPSIIRGPEVQPPRPNQSTYWVTDNLIAGEYPTDRRGEERTREKIRGYLDAGVRVFLDLTHEHEKSDYRRILFEEAAKKGVQNVEHYRMPIQDFGIPSKEQMEEIL
;
A
#
# COMPACT_ATOMS: atom_id res chain seq x y z
N ARG A 1 17.01 2.96 -4.38
CA ARG A 1 15.82 3.74 -3.97
C ARG A 1 14.68 2.74 -3.99
N THR A 2 14.44 2.06 -2.87
CA THR A 2 13.54 0.90 -2.79
C THR A 2 12.09 1.39 -2.66
N LEU A 3 11.21 0.93 -3.56
CA LEU A 3 9.80 1.32 -3.67
C LEU A 3 8.93 0.43 -2.76
N LEU A 4 8.05 1.06 -1.97
CA LEU A 4 7.00 0.46 -1.18
C LEU A 4 5.66 0.73 -1.90
N LEU A 5 4.86 -0.31 -2.15
CA LEU A 5 3.47 -0.13 -2.56
C LEU A 5 2.62 -0.15 -1.28
N ILE A 6 1.90 0.92 -0.96
CA ILE A 6 1.04 1.00 0.21
C ILE A 6 -0.42 0.98 -0.29
N LEU A 7 -1.05 -0.18 -0.19
CA LEU A 7 -2.47 -0.38 -0.52
C LEU A 7 -3.36 0.26 0.55
N ALA A 8 -4.39 1.02 0.19
CA ALA A 8 -5.47 1.39 1.11
C ALA A 8 -6.74 0.58 0.76
N GLN A 9 -7.27 -0.15 1.75
CA GLN A 9 -8.40 -1.09 1.62
C GLN A 9 -9.76 -0.35 1.52
N LEU A 10 -10.64 -0.80 0.62
CA LEU A 10 -12.05 -1.07 0.98
C LEU A 10 -12.69 -2.07 0.00
N LEU A 11 -12.74 -3.36 0.37
CA LEU A 11 -13.58 -4.34 -0.33
C LEU A 11 -14.29 -5.23 0.69
N LEU A 12 -15.31 -4.65 1.33
CA LEU A 12 -16.22 -5.36 2.23
C LEU A 12 -17.65 -4.83 2.07
N MET A 13 -18.14 -4.71 0.84
CA MET A 13 -19.56 -4.57 0.53
C MET A 13 -19.87 -5.20 -0.84
N SER A 14 -19.94 -6.52 -0.90
CA SER A 14 -20.87 -7.27 -1.77
C SER A 14 -20.56 -8.76 -1.68
N ARG A 15 -21.00 -9.38 -0.58
CA ARG A 15 -21.49 -10.75 -0.67
C ARG A 15 -22.95 -10.65 -1.11
N GLU A 16 -23.22 -10.87 -2.39
CA GLU A 16 -24.51 -11.37 -2.81
C GLU A 16 -24.34 -12.65 -3.63
N HIS A 17 -25.27 -13.56 -3.35
CA HIS A 17 -25.34 -14.94 -3.76
C HIS A 17 -25.50 -15.13 -5.28
N ASN A 18 -24.82 -16.16 -5.77
CA ASN A 18 -25.30 -17.21 -6.69
C ASN A 18 -26.00 -16.80 -8.01
N SER A 19 -25.39 -17.16 -9.15
CA SER A 19 -25.97 -18.12 -10.13
C SER A 19 -25.03 -18.30 -11.32
N PHE A 20 -24.78 -19.55 -11.68
CA PHE A 20 -24.12 -19.94 -12.93
C PHE A 20 -25.02 -19.55 -14.10
N ASP A 21 -24.60 -18.55 -14.88
CA ASP A 21 -24.98 -18.44 -16.28
C ASP A 21 -23.87 -17.73 -17.07
N THR A 22 -23.37 -18.36 -18.12
CA THR A 22 -22.34 -17.81 -19.00
C THR A 22 -22.98 -17.30 -20.27
N PRO A 23 -22.77 -16.02 -20.63
CA PRO A 23 -22.53 -15.72 -22.03
C PRO A 23 -21.32 -14.80 -22.23
N ARG A 24 -20.41 -15.27 -23.10
CA ARG A 24 -19.33 -14.53 -23.79
C ARG A 24 -18.69 -13.41 -22.97
N ARG A 25 -17.53 -13.71 -22.35
CA ARG A 25 -16.55 -12.70 -21.89
C ARG A 25 -16.31 -11.69 -23.02
N ARG A 26 -17.00 -10.54 -22.99
CA ARG A 26 -16.49 -9.32 -23.62
C ARG A 26 -15.07 -9.17 -23.09
N ALA A 27 -14.08 -9.16 -23.98
CA ALA A 27 -12.72 -8.84 -23.62
C ALA A 27 -12.76 -7.54 -22.81
N ARG A 28 -12.54 -7.65 -21.50
CA ARG A 28 -12.39 -6.48 -20.64
C ARG A 28 -11.23 -5.72 -21.26
N ARG A 29 -11.50 -4.56 -21.86
CA ARG A 29 -10.45 -3.62 -22.25
C ARG A 29 -9.52 -3.51 -21.03
N PRO A 30 -8.19 -3.60 -21.18
CA PRO A 30 -7.31 -3.40 -20.04
C PRO A 30 -7.69 -2.06 -19.45
N SER A 31 -8.21 -2.09 -18.22
CA SER A 31 -8.44 -0.90 -17.42
C SER A 31 -7.06 -0.28 -17.29
N ILE A 32 -6.81 0.78 -18.06
CA ILE A 32 -5.58 1.54 -17.93
C ILE A 32 -5.58 2.00 -16.48
N ILE A 33 -4.68 1.46 -15.66
CA ILE A 33 -4.45 1.98 -14.32
C ILE A 33 -3.92 3.40 -14.53
N ARG A 34 -4.83 4.36 -14.45
CA ARG A 34 -4.50 5.78 -14.47
C ARG A 34 -4.64 6.25 -13.04
N GLY A 35 -3.57 6.83 -12.51
CA GLY A 35 -3.66 7.60 -11.29
C GLY A 35 -4.65 8.76 -11.44
N PRO A 36 -5.05 9.39 -10.33
CA PRO A 36 -5.93 10.53 -10.37
C PRO A 36 -5.36 11.63 -11.28
N GLU A 37 -6.23 12.27 -12.07
CA GLU A 37 -5.88 13.34 -13.02
C GLU A 37 -5.16 14.50 -12.31
N VAL A 38 -5.59 14.78 -11.07
CA VAL A 38 -4.92 15.70 -10.15
C VAL A 38 -4.54 14.91 -8.90
N GLN A 39 -3.26 14.91 -8.55
CA GLN A 39 -2.77 14.22 -7.36
C GLN A 39 -3.35 14.85 -6.08
N PRO A 40 -4.06 14.08 -5.23
CA PRO A 40 -4.46 14.52 -3.91
C PRO A 40 -3.25 14.89 -3.04
N PRO A 41 -3.47 15.53 -1.87
CA PRO A 41 -2.44 15.73 -0.88
C PRO A 41 -1.68 14.43 -0.60
N ARG A 42 -0.36 14.54 -0.51
CA ARG A 42 0.55 13.41 -0.36
C ARG A 42 1.14 13.38 1.05
N PRO A 43 1.28 12.20 1.68
CA PRO A 43 1.92 12.04 2.99
C PRO A 43 3.32 12.67 3.08
N ASN A 44 4.07 12.61 2.00
CA ASN A 44 5.40 13.22 1.88
C ASN A 44 5.81 13.36 0.40
N GLN A 45 6.94 14.02 0.14
CA GLN A 45 7.42 14.30 -1.22
C GLN A 45 7.82 13.04 -2.01
N SER A 46 8.15 11.94 -1.33
CA SER A 46 8.60 10.68 -1.92
C SER A 46 7.44 9.72 -2.22
N THR A 47 6.19 10.20 -2.30
CA THR A 47 5.01 9.37 -2.57
C THR A 47 4.28 9.80 -3.83
N TYR A 48 3.42 8.97 -4.40
CA TYR A 48 2.46 9.35 -5.43
C TYR A 48 1.27 8.39 -5.45
N TRP A 49 0.09 8.90 -5.80
CA TRP A 49 -1.12 8.09 -5.95
C TRP A 49 -1.06 7.36 -7.28
N VAL A 50 -1.04 6.02 -7.21
CA VAL A 50 -1.10 5.10 -8.34
C VAL A 50 -2.54 4.96 -8.82
N THR A 51 -3.47 4.94 -7.87
CA THR A 51 -4.93 5.03 -8.05
C THR A 51 -5.50 5.88 -6.92
N ASP A 52 -6.82 6.10 -6.89
CA ASP A 52 -7.47 6.80 -5.78
C ASP A 52 -7.32 6.07 -4.43
N ASN A 53 -6.97 4.78 -4.44
CA ASN A 53 -6.89 3.92 -3.25
C ASN A 53 -5.50 3.28 -3.06
N LEU A 54 -4.52 3.62 -3.89
CA LEU A 54 -3.18 3.03 -3.84
C LEU A 54 -2.13 4.13 -3.90
N ILE A 55 -1.29 4.20 -2.88
CA ILE A 55 -0.16 5.12 -2.84
C ILE A 55 1.15 4.33 -2.90
N ALA A 56 2.05 4.74 -3.79
CA ALA A 56 3.41 4.23 -3.82
C ALA A 56 4.33 5.22 -3.11
N GLY A 57 5.33 4.73 -2.39
CA GLY A 57 6.21 5.57 -1.59
C GLY A 57 7.57 4.95 -1.31
N GLU A 58 8.44 5.70 -0.64
CA GLU A 58 9.65 5.13 -0.05
C GLU A 58 9.35 4.38 1.26
N TYR A 59 10.28 3.52 1.65
CA TYR A 59 10.24 2.84 2.96
C TYR A 59 10.19 3.87 4.12
N PRO A 60 9.25 3.76 5.08
CA PRO A 60 9.01 4.78 6.11
C PRO A 60 10.21 5.08 7.00
N THR A 61 11.04 4.09 7.31
CA THR A 61 12.20 4.28 8.19
C THR A 61 13.17 5.31 7.62
N ASP A 62 13.37 6.40 8.35
CA ASP A 62 14.31 7.45 8.00
C ASP A 62 15.65 7.28 8.73
N ARG A 63 16.75 7.44 7.99
CA ARG A 63 18.12 7.33 8.53
C ARG A 63 18.48 8.48 9.49
N ARG A 64 17.75 9.60 9.44
CA ARG A 64 17.98 10.77 10.29
C ARG A 64 17.39 10.61 11.70
N GLY A 65 16.63 9.54 11.95
CA GLY A 65 16.15 9.18 13.29
C GLY A 65 14.67 8.82 13.35
N GLU A 66 14.28 8.31 14.52
CA GLU A 66 12.94 7.76 14.78
C GLU A 66 11.81 8.77 14.60
N GLU A 67 12.00 10.03 15.00
CA GLU A 67 10.94 11.04 14.88
C GLU A 67 10.59 11.33 13.40
N ARG A 68 11.58 11.30 12.50
CA ARG A 68 11.32 11.43 11.06
C ARG A 68 10.52 10.26 10.50
N THR A 69 10.77 9.05 11.02
CA THR A 69 9.94 7.88 10.72
C THR A 69 8.51 8.06 11.24
N ARG A 70 8.34 8.59 12.47
CA ARG A 70 7.03 8.93 13.04
C ARG A 70 6.29 9.96 12.19
N GLU A 71 6.95 11.04 11.78
CA GLU A 71 6.38 12.07 10.90
C GLU A 71 5.82 11.45 9.59
N LYS A 72 6.61 10.59 8.93
CA LYS A 72 6.15 9.90 7.71
C LYS A 72 4.94 9.01 7.97
N ILE A 73 4.99 8.20 9.03
CA ILE A 73 3.89 7.30 9.43
C ILE A 73 2.62 8.09 9.74
N ARG A 74 2.72 9.19 10.50
CA ARG A 74 1.59 10.08 10.76
C ARG A 74 0.99 10.60 9.46
N GLY A 75 1.83 11.04 8.52
CA GLY A 75 1.38 11.49 7.20
C GLY A 75 0.60 10.41 6.43
N TYR A 76 1.04 9.15 6.47
CA TYR A 76 0.30 8.05 5.84
C TYR A 76 -1.06 7.82 6.51
N LEU A 77 -1.09 7.76 7.84
CA LEU A 77 -2.33 7.57 8.62
C LEU A 77 -3.34 8.71 8.38
N ASP A 78 -2.85 9.95 8.32
CA ASP A 78 -3.64 11.16 8.08
C ASP A 78 -4.19 11.20 6.64
N ALA A 79 -3.47 10.62 5.68
CA ALA A 79 -3.95 10.41 4.31
C ALA A 79 -4.95 9.25 4.18
N GLY A 80 -5.37 8.63 5.29
CA GLY A 80 -6.36 7.56 5.27
C GLY A 80 -5.78 6.17 5.00
N VAL A 81 -4.45 6.02 4.92
CA VAL A 81 -3.83 4.70 4.74
C VAL A 81 -4.10 3.82 5.95
N ARG A 82 -4.51 2.58 5.70
CA ARG A 82 -4.77 1.56 6.73
C ARG A 82 -3.97 0.28 6.51
N VAL A 83 -3.69 -0.08 5.27
CA VAL A 83 -2.89 -1.27 4.96
C VAL A 83 -1.51 -0.82 4.50
N PHE A 84 -0.47 -1.44 5.04
CA PHE A 84 0.92 -1.20 4.66
C PHE A 84 1.45 -2.47 4.02
N LEU A 85 1.82 -2.41 2.75
CA LEU A 85 2.39 -3.54 2.04
C LEU A 85 3.91 -3.35 1.87
N ASP A 86 4.67 -4.14 2.61
CA ASP A 86 6.12 -4.12 2.64
C ASP A 86 6.73 -5.04 1.60
N LEU A 87 7.31 -4.44 0.56
CA LEU A 87 7.98 -5.16 -0.53
C LEU A 87 9.47 -5.42 -0.24
N THR A 88 9.96 -5.03 0.95
CA THR A 88 11.36 -5.26 1.34
C THR A 88 11.53 -6.60 2.04
N HIS A 89 12.70 -7.20 1.91
CA HIS A 89 13.04 -8.39 2.68
C HIS A 89 13.20 -8.05 4.17
N GLU A 90 12.98 -9.05 5.01
CA GLU A 90 13.29 -8.93 6.43
C GLU A 90 14.77 -8.58 6.62
N HIS A 91 15.05 -7.65 7.53
CA HIS A 91 16.37 -7.11 7.83
C HIS A 91 17.03 -6.24 6.73
N GLU A 92 16.40 -6.02 5.58
CA GLU A 92 16.91 -5.07 4.58
C GLU A 92 16.91 -3.62 5.11
N LYS A 93 15.92 -3.31 5.95
CA LYS A 93 15.71 -2.01 6.60
C LYS A 93 15.31 -2.21 8.07
N SER A 94 15.52 -1.18 8.89
CA SER A 94 15.05 -1.19 10.27
C SER A 94 13.51 -1.20 10.31
N ASP A 95 12.95 -2.10 11.10
CA ASP A 95 11.50 -2.30 11.20
C ASP A 95 10.78 -1.06 11.76
N TYR A 96 9.72 -0.63 11.06
CA TYR A 96 8.88 0.49 11.45
C TYR A 96 7.54 0.08 12.08
N ARG A 97 7.23 -1.23 12.13
CA ARG A 97 5.92 -1.74 12.60
C ARG A 97 5.57 -1.28 14.01
N ARG A 98 6.55 -1.29 14.93
CA ARG A 98 6.36 -0.77 16.28
C ARG A 98 5.84 0.68 16.25
N ILE A 99 6.51 1.53 15.47
CA ILE A 99 6.15 2.94 15.33
C ILE A 99 4.77 3.09 14.66
N LEU A 100 4.48 2.28 13.64
CA LEU A 100 3.19 2.27 12.96
C LEU A 100 2.03 2.06 13.94
N PHE A 101 2.10 0.98 14.74
CA PHE A 101 1.02 0.65 15.67
C PHE A 101 0.94 1.64 16.84
N GLU A 102 2.07 2.16 17.32
CA GLU A 102 2.07 3.22 18.35
C GLU A 102 1.39 4.50 17.86
N GLU A 103 1.72 4.98 16.65
CA GLU A 103 1.13 6.21 16.11
C GLU A 103 -0.34 6.02 15.70
N ALA A 104 -0.71 4.83 15.21
CA ALA A 104 -2.11 4.47 14.97
C ALA A 104 -2.93 4.52 16.27
N ALA A 105 -2.42 3.90 17.34
CA ALA A 105 -3.07 3.92 18.66
C ALA A 105 -3.22 5.34 19.22
N LYS A 106 -2.15 6.16 19.15
CA LYS A 106 -2.19 7.57 19.60
C LYS A 106 -3.22 8.41 18.84
N LYS A 107 -3.41 8.14 17.55
CA LYS A 107 -4.40 8.84 16.71
C LYS A 107 -5.81 8.25 16.78
N GLY A 108 -6.01 7.14 17.51
CA GLY A 108 -7.28 6.43 17.53
C GLY A 108 -7.65 5.80 16.18
N VAL A 109 -6.67 5.54 15.31
CA VAL A 109 -6.89 4.90 14.01
C VAL A 109 -6.98 3.40 14.21
N GLN A 110 -8.12 2.82 13.84
CA GLN A 110 -8.37 1.38 13.92
C GLN A 110 -8.10 0.68 12.58
N ASN A 111 -8.03 -0.66 12.62
CA ASN A 111 -7.87 -1.53 11.45
C ASN A 111 -6.60 -1.20 10.63
N VAL A 112 -5.49 -0.90 11.32
CA VAL A 112 -4.20 -0.74 10.67
C VAL A 112 -3.55 -2.12 10.54
N GLU A 113 -3.17 -2.46 9.32
CA GLU A 113 -2.61 -3.77 8.97
C GLU A 113 -1.26 -3.59 8.28
N HIS A 114 -0.36 -4.55 8.48
CA HIS A 114 0.95 -4.56 7.84
C HIS A 114 1.23 -5.96 7.29
N TYR A 115 1.43 -6.04 5.98
CA TYR A 115 1.81 -7.25 5.26
C TYR A 115 3.21 -7.09 4.71
N ARG A 116 3.98 -8.18 4.64
CA ARG A 116 5.26 -8.20 3.92
C ARG A 116 5.18 -9.21 2.79
N MET A 117 5.38 -8.75 1.57
CA MET A 117 5.41 -9.55 0.35
C MET A 117 6.68 -9.16 -0.43
N PRO A 118 7.84 -9.70 -0.02
CA PRO A 118 9.12 -9.18 -0.46
C PRO A 118 9.33 -9.42 -1.96
N ILE A 119 9.86 -8.40 -2.63
CA ILE A 119 10.41 -8.51 -3.97
C ILE A 119 11.90 -8.27 -3.86
N GLN A 120 12.71 -9.13 -4.49
CA GLN A 120 14.16 -8.94 -4.53
C GLN A 120 14.51 -7.56 -5.10
N ASP A 121 15.46 -6.85 -4.47
CA ASP A 121 15.92 -5.55 -4.99
C ASP A 121 16.46 -5.71 -6.41
N PHE A 122 15.99 -4.85 -7.32
CA PHE A 122 16.20 -4.95 -8.78
C PHE A 122 15.69 -6.24 -9.45
N GLY A 123 14.96 -7.08 -8.73
CA GLY A 123 14.26 -8.25 -9.26
C GLY A 123 13.00 -7.86 -10.00
N ILE A 124 12.56 -8.77 -10.87
CA ILE A 124 11.24 -8.71 -11.51
C ILE A 124 10.41 -9.83 -10.89
N PRO A 125 9.30 -9.52 -10.19
CA PRO A 125 8.44 -10.55 -9.62
C PRO A 125 7.86 -11.44 -10.73
N SER A 126 7.63 -12.71 -10.42
CA SER A 126 6.91 -13.59 -11.35
C SER A 126 5.48 -13.12 -11.53
N LYS A 127 4.78 -13.63 -12.55
CA LYS A 127 3.36 -13.31 -12.75
C LYS A 127 2.53 -13.76 -11.55
N GLU A 128 2.80 -14.96 -11.04
CA GLU A 128 2.13 -15.54 -9.88
C GLU A 128 2.38 -14.70 -8.63
N GLN A 129 3.62 -14.24 -8.42
CA GLN A 129 3.97 -13.35 -7.32
C GLN A 129 3.26 -11.99 -7.43
N MET A 130 3.12 -11.45 -8.65
CA MET A 130 2.36 -10.22 -8.87
C MET A 130 0.86 -10.39 -8.62
N GLU A 131 0.30 -11.57 -8.91
CA GLU A 131 -1.12 -11.90 -8.62
C GLU A 131 -1.39 -12.06 -7.11
N GLU A 132 -0.38 -12.44 -6.32
CA GLU A 132 -0.50 -12.49 -4.85
C GLU A 132 -0.40 -11.10 -4.20
N ILE A 133 0.36 -10.19 -4.83
CA ILE A 133 0.62 -8.84 -4.34
C ILE A 133 -0.56 -7.87 -4.56
N LEU A 134 -1.37 -8.07 -5.62
CA LEU A 134 -2.40 -7.13 -6.10
C LEU A 134 -3.83 -7.64 -5.92
#